data_AF-A0A812E404-F1
#
_entry.id   AF-A0A812E404-F1
#
_cell.length_a   1.000
_cell.length_b   1.000
_cell.length_c   1.000
_cell.angle_alpha   90.00
_cell.angle_beta   90.00
_cell.angle_gamma   90.00
#
_symmetry.space_group_name_H-M   'P 1'
#
loop_
_entity.id
_entity.type
_entity.pdbx_description
1 polymer ?
#
loop_
_entity_poly.entity_id
_entity_poly.type
_entity_poly.pdbx_seq_one_letter_code
_entity_poly.pdbx_strand_id
1 'polypeptide(L)'
;MSLPSSLLECDRCFSCGSINKRKSIRICSNYQRSFHLSCVGLTRKASASLVVWNCSYCLSLSALQDSVIHQPNEPSQRDTSEVLRATLLLRQFRKVPLKIPKSVRIPAADALATAIDQALNLNSSLDRDHLFSFATIVLGIPYNKDPTSSVSSILKNNISLFNSSKINATEFF
;
A
#
# COMPACT_ATOMS: atom_id res chain seq x y z
N MET A 1 27.26 -38.00 24.20
CA MET A 1 28.26 -37.01 23.76
C MET A 1 27.51 -35.77 23.30
N SER A 2 27.63 -34.72 24.09
CA SER A 2 26.83 -33.50 24.06
C SER A 2 27.36 -32.55 22.98
N LEU A 3 26.48 -32.08 22.10
CA LEU A 3 26.81 -31.05 21.09
C LEU A 3 27.17 -29.72 21.78
N PRO A 4 28.12 -28.96 21.23
CA PRO A 4 28.67 -27.77 21.89
C PRO A 4 27.64 -26.63 21.96
N SER A 5 27.57 -26.02 23.14
CA SER A 5 26.64 -24.96 23.57
C SER A 5 26.85 -23.58 22.92
N SER A 6 27.25 -23.50 21.65
CA SER A 6 27.63 -22.24 20.99
C SER A 6 26.55 -21.62 20.10
N LEU A 7 25.27 -21.92 20.31
CA LEU A 7 24.17 -21.35 19.55
C LEU A 7 23.25 -20.55 20.48
N LEU A 8 23.25 -19.22 20.33
CA LEU A 8 22.21 -18.23 20.66
C LEU A 8 22.78 -16.96 21.31
N GLU A 9 23.69 -16.24 20.63
CA GLU A 9 23.72 -14.78 20.78
C GLU A 9 22.54 -14.18 20.00
N CYS A 10 21.32 -14.40 20.49
CA CYS A 10 20.07 -13.99 19.85
C CYS A 10 19.37 -12.84 20.59
N ASP A 11 20.11 -12.00 21.31
CA ASP A 11 19.52 -10.91 22.12
C ASP A 11 19.30 -9.62 21.34
N ARG A 12 19.94 -9.46 20.18
CA ARG A 12 19.83 -8.25 19.37
C ARG A 12 18.72 -8.40 18.33
N CYS A 13 17.78 -7.47 18.35
CA CYS A 13 16.74 -7.40 17.33
C CYS A 13 17.37 -7.08 15.97
N PHE A 14 17.16 -7.93 14.97
CA PHE A 14 17.69 -7.76 13.63
C PHE A 14 17.10 -6.53 12.91
N SER A 15 15.87 -6.15 13.24
CA SER A 15 15.22 -4.98 12.62
C SER A 15 15.73 -3.63 13.15
N CYS A 16 16.03 -3.51 14.45
CA CYS A 16 16.39 -2.22 15.06
C CYS A 16 17.79 -2.20 15.67
N GLY A 17 18.57 -3.27 15.55
CA GLY A 17 19.95 -3.37 16.01
C GLY A 17 20.16 -3.26 17.53
N SER A 18 19.08 -3.16 18.32
CA SER A 18 19.16 -2.95 19.76
C SER A 18 18.79 -4.18 20.57
N ILE A 19 19.36 -4.27 21.77
CA ILE A 19 19.03 -5.26 22.79
C ILE A 19 18.09 -4.58 23.78
N ASN A 20 16.85 -5.06 23.90
CA ASN A 20 15.92 -4.55 24.89
C ASN A 20 15.16 -5.70 25.56
N LYS A 21 15.65 -6.11 26.73
CA LYS A 21 15.11 -7.23 27.51
C LYS A 21 13.64 -7.04 27.95
N ARG A 22 13.12 -5.81 27.93
CA ARG A 22 11.71 -5.53 28.27
C ARG A 22 10.76 -5.81 27.09
N LYS A 23 11.28 -5.84 25.86
CA LYS A 23 10.48 -6.09 24.67
C LYS A 23 10.39 -7.59 24.41
N SER A 24 9.18 -8.06 24.13
CA SER A 24 8.98 -9.44 23.71
C SER A 24 9.61 -9.67 22.34
N ILE A 25 10.23 -10.83 22.17
CA ILE A 25 10.96 -11.22 20.97
C ILE A 25 10.25 -12.39 20.29
N ARG A 26 10.40 -12.48 18.97
CA ARG A 26 10.10 -13.66 18.16
C ARG A 26 11.31 -14.02 17.30
N ILE A 27 11.56 -15.32 17.15
CA ILE A 27 12.63 -15.83 16.29
C ILE A 27 12.00 -16.24 14.96
N CYS A 28 12.64 -15.82 13.86
CA CYS A 28 12.27 -16.26 12.52
C CYS A 28 12.64 -17.73 12.32
N SER A 29 11.68 -18.53 11.85
CA SER A 29 11.87 -19.97 11.65
C SER A 29 12.91 -20.33 10.59
N ASN A 30 13.09 -19.48 9.58
CA ASN A 30 14.05 -19.73 8.49
C ASN A 30 15.45 -19.15 8.78
N TYR A 31 15.54 -17.86 9.13
CA TYR A 31 16.83 -17.20 9.39
C TYR A 31 17.37 -17.35 10.81
N GLN A 32 16.58 -17.88 11.75
CA GLN A 32 16.95 -18.03 13.16
C GLN A 32 17.45 -16.73 13.79
N ARG A 33 16.91 -15.58 13.34
CA ARG A 33 17.20 -14.24 13.88
C ARG A 33 16.06 -13.75 14.77
N SER A 34 16.42 -12.99 15.80
CA SER A 34 15.49 -12.40 16.77
C SER A 34 14.94 -11.06 16.31
N PHE A 35 13.65 -10.84 16.55
CA PHE A 35 12.95 -9.59 16.26
C PHE A 35 12.08 -9.20 17.44
N HIS A 36 12.10 -7.94 17.86
CA HIS A 36 11.08 -7.43 18.78
C HIS A 36 9.71 -7.51 18.09
N LEU A 37 8.69 -7.97 18.80
CA LEU A 37 7.32 -8.03 18.27
C LEU A 37 6.86 -6.66 17.73
N SER A 38 7.18 -5.58 18.45
CA SER A 38 6.86 -4.21 18.03
C SER A 38 7.55 -3.78 16.74
N CYS A 39 8.75 -4.31 16.45
CA CYS A 39 9.51 -3.96 15.23
C CYS A 39 8.96 -4.64 13.98
N VAL A 40 8.19 -5.72 14.15
CA VAL A 40 7.59 -6.49 13.05
C VAL A 40 6.05 -6.42 13.05
N GLY A 41 5.49 -5.47 13.81
CA GLY A 41 4.04 -5.23 13.84
C GLY A 41 3.21 -6.35 14.49
N LEU A 42 3.83 -7.24 15.28
CA LEU A 42 3.14 -8.33 15.96
C LEU A 42 2.72 -7.94 17.38
N THR A 43 1.54 -8.40 17.78
CA THR A 43 1.13 -8.40 19.20
C THR A 43 1.55 -9.73 19.86
N ARG A 44 1.59 -9.78 21.20
CA ARG A 44 1.87 -11.02 21.93
C ARG A 44 0.88 -12.14 21.58
N LYS A 45 -0.42 -11.79 21.49
CA LYS A 45 -1.49 -12.73 21.15
C LYS A 45 -1.31 -13.29 19.72
N ALA A 46 -1.06 -12.41 18.75
CA ALA A 46 -0.82 -12.82 17.36
C ALA A 46 0.46 -13.65 17.21
N SER A 47 1.52 -13.32 17.95
CA SER A 47 2.74 -14.13 17.99
C SER A 47 2.47 -15.53 18.56
N ALA A 48 1.74 -15.64 19.66
CA ALA A 48 1.43 -16.92 20.30
C ALA A 48 0.61 -17.87 19.40
N SER A 49 -0.27 -17.33 18.56
CA SER A 49 -1.06 -18.14 17.62
C SER A 49 -0.27 -18.66 16.41
N LEU A 50 0.92 -18.12 16.15
CA LEU A 50 1.75 -18.56 15.04
C LEU A 50 2.63 -19.73 15.51
N VAL A 51 2.50 -20.89 14.87
CA VAL A 51 3.41 -22.03 15.09
C VAL A 51 4.75 -21.76 14.42
N VAL A 52 4.69 -21.32 13.16
CA VAL A 52 5.84 -20.94 12.34
C VAL A 52 5.72 -19.45 12.01
N TRP A 53 6.80 -18.69 12.19
CA TRP A 53 6.82 -17.29 11.80
C TRP A 53 8.08 -17.00 10.97
N ASN A 54 7.86 -16.44 9.78
CA ASN A 54 8.91 -16.02 8.88
C ASN A 54 8.95 -14.49 8.84
N CYS A 55 10.16 -13.92 8.91
CA CYS A 55 10.31 -12.47 8.82
C CYS A 55 9.97 -11.99 7.40
N SER A 56 9.72 -10.70 7.24
CA SER A 56 9.42 -10.08 5.94
C SER A 56 10.46 -10.44 4.87
N TYR A 57 11.74 -10.49 5.23
CA TYR A 57 12.81 -10.90 4.29
C TYR A 57 12.63 -12.31 3.75
N CYS A 58 12.20 -13.27 4.57
CA CYS A 58 11.91 -14.63 4.11
C CYS A 58 10.72 -14.64 3.15
N LEU A 59 9.67 -13.91 3.51
CA LEU A 59 8.43 -13.85 2.74
C LEU A 59 8.66 -13.19 1.37
N SER A 60 9.52 -12.17 1.32
CA SER A 60 9.93 -11.53 0.06
C SER A 60 10.72 -12.46 -0.86
N LEU A 61 11.53 -13.37 -0.30
CA LEU A 61 12.29 -14.34 -1.12
C LEU A 61 11.42 -15.49 -1.62
N SER A 62 10.47 -15.97 -0.82
CA SER A 62 9.49 -16.97 -1.29
C SER A 62 8.60 -16.41 -2.41
N ALA A 63 8.20 -15.14 -2.31
CA ALA A 63 7.44 -14.45 -3.37
C ALA A 63 8.22 -14.30 -4.70
N LEU A 64 9.56 -14.38 -4.66
CA LEU A 64 10.41 -14.33 -5.85
C LEU A 64 10.66 -15.72 -6.46
N GLN A 65 10.29 -16.81 -5.76
CA GLN A 65 10.51 -18.19 -6.24
C GLN A 65 9.26 -18.81 -6.88
N ASP A 66 8.05 -18.33 -6.56
CA ASP A 66 6.80 -18.79 -7.19
C ASP A 66 6.52 -18.17 -8.58
N SER A 67 7.47 -17.40 -9.13
CA SER A 67 7.37 -16.80 -10.48
C SER A 67 7.94 -17.68 -11.60
N VAL A 68 8.33 -18.93 -11.31
CA VAL A 68 8.77 -19.89 -12.32
C VAL A 68 7.57 -20.76 -12.72
N ILE A 69 7.16 -20.69 -13.99
CA ILE A 69 5.95 -21.28 -14.61
C ILE A 69 4.72 -20.36 -14.63
N HIS A 70 4.90 -19.14 -15.13
CA HIS A 70 4.02 -18.65 -16.18
C HIS A 70 4.90 -17.98 -17.24
N GLN A 71 4.73 -18.39 -18.50
CA GLN A 71 5.38 -17.75 -19.64
C GLN A 71 5.24 -16.23 -19.51
N PRO A 72 6.32 -15.44 -19.63
CA PRO A 72 6.18 -14.03 -19.84
C PRO A 72 5.59 -13.89 -21.25
N ASN A 73 4.28 -13.64 -21.33
CA ASN A 73 3.85 -12.64 -22.31
C ASN A 73 4.74 -11.44 -22.04
N GLU A 74 5.42 -10.94 -23.07
CA GLU A 74 6.33 -9.81 -22.99
C GLU A 74 5.85 -8.80 -21.96
N PRO A 75 6.73 -8.25 -21.10
CA PRO A 75 6.34 -7.10 -20.32
C PRO A 75 5.96 -6.05 -21.36
N SER A 76 4.66 -5.83 -21.56
CA SER A 76 4.21 -4.58 -22.16
C SER A 76 4.96 -3.54 -21.36
N GLN A 77 5.83 -2.80 -22.04
CA GLN A 77 6.56 -1.71 -21.43
C GLN A 77 5.49 -0.77 -20.90
N ARG A 78 5.02 -0.99 -19.66
CA ARG A 78 4.21 -0.04 -18.96
C ARG A 78 5.11 1.15 -18.88
N ASP A 79 4.71 2.17 -19.62
CA ASP A 79 5.55 3.31 -19.89
C ASP A 79 6.03 3.82 -18.53
N THR A 80 7.33 3.82 -18.31
CA THR A 80 7.93 4.27 -17.04
C THR A 80 7.44 5.67 -16.67
N SER A 81 6.98 6.44 -17.65
CA SER A 81 6.28 7.71 -17.49
C SER A 81 4.97 7.58 -16.69
N GLU A 82 4.16 6.54 -16.91
CA GLU A 82 2.88 6.30 -16.26
C GLU A 82 3.05 5.92 -14.80
N VAL A 83 4.03 5.07 -14.49
CA VAL A 83 4.36 4.69 -13.12
C VAL A 83 4.89 5.89 -12.34
N LEU A 84 5.77 6.68 -12.94
CA LEU A 84 6.26 7.93 -12.36
C LEU A 84 5.10 8.91 -12.12
N ARG A 85 4.18 9.03 -13.07
CA ARG A 85 2.99 9.89 -12.98
C ARG A 85 2.05 9.47 -11.85
N ALA A 86 1.70 8.18 -11.74
CA ALA A 86 0.91 7.65 -10.64
C ALA A 86 1.60 7.92 -9.28
N THR A 87 2.92 7.75 -9.23
CA THR A 87 3.73 8.03 -8.03
C THR A 87 3.71 9.52 -7.67
N LEU A 88 3.79 10.42 -8.65
CA LEU A 88 3.72 11.87 -8.42
C LEU A 88 2.33 12.29 -7.93
N LEU A 89 1.25 11.77 -8.51
CA LEU A 89 -0.12 12.00 -8.03
C LEU A 89 -0.28 11.53 -6.58
N LEU A 90 0.21 10.33 -6.25
CA LEU A 90 0.19 9.81 -4.89
C LEU A 90 0.96 10.70 -3.89
N ARG A 91 2.06 11.35 -4.31
CA ARG A 91 2.83 12.27 -3.45
C ARG A 91 2.10 13.58 -3.15
N GLN A 92 1.14 13.99 -3.98
CA GLN A 92 0.40 15.24 -3.77
C GLN A 92 -0.64 15.13 -2.64
N PHE A 93 -1.14 13.92 -2.37
CA PHE A 93 -2.17 13.68 -1.36
C PHE A 93 -1.54 13.18 -0.05
N ARG A 94 -1.83 13.88 1.04
CA ARG A 94 -1.30 13.56 2.37
C ARG A 94 -2.03 12.40 3.03
N LYS A 95 -3.35 12.29 2.79
CA LYS A 95 -4.22 11.28 3.39
C LYS A 95 -5.58 11.22 2.70
N VAL A 96 -6.22 10.07 2.82
CA VAL A 96 -7.66 9.89 2.61
C VAL A 96 -8.37 10.07 3.97
N PRO A 97 -9.45 10.86 4.07
CA PRO A 97 -10.17 11.03 5.33
C PRO A 97 -10.89 9.73 5.71
N LEU A 98 -10.73 9.32 6.97
CA LEU A 98 -11.42 8.15 7.53
C LEU A 98 -12.96 8.28 7.50
N LYS A 99 -13.47 9.50 7.47
CA LYS A 99 -14.91 9.80 7.43
C LYS A 99 -15.20 10.77 6.31
N ILE A 100 -15.91 10.29 5.29
CA ILE A 100 -16.36 11.11 4.17
C ILE A 100 -17.52 12.01 4.64
N PRO A 101 -17.45 13.34 4.42
CA PRO A 101 -18.52 14.28 4.76
C PRO A 101 -19.85 13.87 4.10
N LYS A 102 -20.98 14.03 4.82
CA LYS A 102 -22.30 13.59 4.33
C LYS A 102 -22.64 14.17 2.96
N SER A 103 -22.33 15.45 2.74
CA SER A 103 -22.60 16.18 1.50
C SER A 103 -21.75 15.74 0.29
N VAL A 104 -20.81 14.82 0.49
CA VAL A 104 -19.89 14.31 -0.55
C VAL A 104 -20.17 12.84 -0.88
N ARG A 105 -20.81 12.09 0.02
CA ARG A 105 -20.97 10.63 -0.13
C ARG A 105 -21.72 10.23 -1.39
N ILE A 106 -22.87 10.85 -1.63
CA ILE A 106 -23.69 10.54 -2.81
C ILE A 106 -22.94 10.94 -4.10
N PRO A 107 -22.43 12.19 -4.23
CA PRO A 107 -21.62 12.54 -5.41
C PRO A 107 -20.41 11.62 -5.65
N ALA A 108 -19.71 11.19 -4.59
CA ALA A 108 -18.59 10.27 -4.72
C ALA A 108 -19.04 8.87 -5.15
N ALA A 109 -20.16 8.38 -4.64
CA ALA A 109 -20.72 7.09 -5.03
C ALA A 109 -21.15 7.10 -6.51
N ASP A 110 -21.79 8.17 -6.97
CA ASP A 110 -22.22 8.32 -8.36
C ASP A 110 -21.01 8.35 -9.32
N ALA A 111 -19.95 9.09 -8.94
CA ALA A 111 -18.71 9.13 -9.70
C ALA A 111 -18.01 7.75 -9.76
N LEU A 112 -18.01 7.02 -8.64
CA LEU A 112 -17.43 5.68 -8.60
C LEU A 112 -18.23 4.69 -9.45
N ALA A 113 -19.56 4.72 -9.38
CA ALA A 113 -20.42 3.88 -10.20
C ALA A 113 -20.16 4.11 -11.69
N THR A 114 -20.05 5.38 -12.10
CA THR A 114 -19.71 5.76 -13.47
C THR A 114 -18.35 5.20 -13.91
N ALA A 115 -17.33 5.28 -13.04
CA ALA A 115 -16.00 4.75 -13.34
C ALA A 115 -15.98 3.22 -13.45
N ILE A 116 -16.77 2.53 -12.62
CA ILE A 116 -16.93 1.06 -12.71
C ILE A 116 -17.59 0.69 -14.03
N ASP A 117 -18.70 1.35 -14.38
CA ASP A 117 -19.42 1.07 -15.63
C ASP A 117 -18.53 1.33 -16.85
N GLN A 118 -17.73 2.39 -16.84
CA GLN A 118 -16.77 2.67 -17.90
C GLN A 118 -15.70 1.57 -18.01
N ALA A 119 -15.08 1.18 -16.89
CA ALA A 119 -14.05 0.15 -16.87
C ALA A 119 -14.57 -1.23 -17.32
N LEU A 120 -15.83 -1.55 -17.01
CA LEU A 120 -16.47 -2.80 -17.43
C LEU A 120 -16.85 -2.79 -18.92
N ASN A 121 -17.39 -1.68 -19.43
CA ASN A 121 -17.91 -1.60 -20.80
C ASN A 121 -16.82 -1.38 -21.85
N LEU A 122 -15.80 -0.59 -21.55
CA LEU A 122 -14.73 -0.24 -22.51
C LEU A 122 -13.58 -1.25 -22.49
N ASN A 123 -13.44 -2.01 -21.39
CA ASN A 123 -12.45 -3.07 -21.19
C ASN A 123 -10.99 -2.67 -21.51
N SER A 124 -10.67 -1.37 -21.45
CA SER A 124 -9.34 -0.80 -21.65
C SER A 124 -8.53 -0.83 -20.36
N SER A 125 -7.20 -0.99 -20.48
CA SER A 125 -6.29 -0.87 -19.33
C SER A 125 -6.39 0.52 -18.68
N LEU A 126 -6.53 1.57 -19.50
CA LEU A 126 -6.58 2.96 -19.03
C LEU A 126 -7.79 3.23 -18.15
N ASP A 127 -8.95 2.67 -18.49
CA ASP A 127 -10.18 2.85 -17.70
C ASP A 127 -10.11 2.12 -16.36
N ARG A 128 -9.43 0.97 -16.32
CA ARG A 128 -9.15 0.25 -15.07
C ARG A 128 -8.16 1.01 -14.18
N ASP A 129 -7.11 1.57 -14.76
CA ASP A 129 -6.14 2.39 -14.02
C ASP A 129 -6.80 3.67 -13.49
N HIS A 130 -7.69 4.28 -14.28
CA HIS A 130 -8.52 5.39 -13.84
C HIS A 130 -9.40 5.01 -12.63
N LEU A 131 -10.10 3.88 -12.70
CA LEU A 131 -10.88 3.35 -11.58
C LEU A 131 -10.03 3.09 -10.33
N PHE A 132 -8.87 2.46 -10.47
CA PHE A 132 -7.98 2.18 -9.32
C PHE A 132 -7.41 3.46 -8.69
N SER A 133 -7.28 4.54 -9.46
CA SER A 133 -6.84 5.84 -8.95
C SER A 133 -7.91 6.61 -8.16
N PHE A 134 -9.18 6.19 -8.23
CA PHE A 134 -10.33 6.90 -7.65
C PHE A 134 -10.11 7.30 -6.19
N ALA A 135 -9.75 6.33 -5.33
CA ALA A 135 -9.64 6.58 -3.89
C ALA A 135 -8.61 7.67 -3.58
N THR A 136 -7.51 7.72 -4.32
CA THR A 136 -6.46 8.71 -4.14
C THR A 136 -6.89 10.07 -4.69
N ILE A 137 -7.41 10.12 -5.91
CA ILE A 137 -7.72 11.40 -6.57
C ILE A 137 -8.97 12.02 -5.95
N VAL A 138 -10.05 11.26 -5.84
CA VAL A 138 -11.35 11.76 -5.39
C VAL A 138 -11.38 12.00 -3.89
N LEU A 139 -10.82 11.09 -3.10
CA LEU A 139 -10.87 11.16 -1.63
C LEU A 139 -9.59 11.72 -1.01
N GLY A 140 -8.54 11.99 -1.79
CA GLY A 140 -7.28 12.53 -1.30
C GLY A 140 -7.39 13.97 -0.82
N ILE A 141 -6.72 14.28 0.29
CA ILE A 141 -6.53 15.65 0.78
C ILE A 141 -5.09 16.08 0.45
N PRO A 142 -4.90 17.17 -0.33
CA PRO A 142 -3.57 17.61 -0.74
C PRO A 142 -2.73 18.12 0.44
N TYR A 143 -1.40 18.03 0.32
CA TYR A 143 -0.45 18.57 1.31
C TYR A 143 -0.62 20.08 1.50
N ASN A 144 -0.71 20.81 0.39
CA ASN A 144 -0.81 22.27 0.35
C ASN A 144 -2.27 22.71 0.22
N LYS A 145 -3.15 22.16 1.06
CA LYS A 145 -4.54 22.63 1.08
C LYS A 145 -4.58 24.11 1.48
N ASP A 146 -5.44 24.88 0.81
CA ASP A 146 -5.77 26.22 1.28
C ASP A 146 -6.38 26.11 2.69
N PRO A 147 -5.86 26.85 3.70
CA PRO A 147 -6.38 26.82 5.06
C PRO A 147 -7.88 27.17 5.16
N THR A 148 -8.43 27.91 4.19
CA THR A 148 -9.84 28.31 4.16
C THR A 148 -10.76 27.24 3.56
N SER A 149 -10.20 26.28 2.82
CA SER A 149 -10.98 25.27 2.11
C SER A 149 -11.44 24.14 3.05
N SER A 150 -12.76 23.96 3.12
CA SER A 150 -13.35 22.83 3.84
C SER A 150 -13.01 21.50 3.15
N VAL A 151 -12.89 20.42 3.92
CA VAL A 151 -12.69 19.06 3.36
C VAL A 151 -13.80 18.73 2.36
N SER A 152 -15.05 19.09 2.66
CA SER A 152 -16.18 18.86 1.75
C SER A 152 -16.00 19.58 0.41
N SER A 153 -15.49 20.81 0.42
CA SER A 153 -15.25 21.60 -0.80
C SER A 153 -14.12 21.00 -1.63
N ILE A 154 -13.02 20.59 -0.98
CA ILE A 154 -11.88 19.92 -1.63
C ILE A 154 -12.35 18.64 -2.34
N LEU A 155 -13.07 17.78 -1.62
CA LEU A 155 -13.51 16.50 -2.20
C LEU A 155 -14.52 16.71 -3.34
N LYS A 156 -15.42 17.68 -3.25
CA LYS A 156 -16.33 18.01 -4.36
C LYS A 156 -15.57 18.50 -5.60
N ASN A 157 -14.55 19.33 -5.41
CA ASN A 157 -13.69 19.77 -6.49
C ASN A 157 -12.96 18.59 -7.13
N ASN A 158 -12.41 17.69 -6.30
CA ASN A 158 -11.74 16.49 -6.79
C ASN A 158 -12.68 15.56 -7.57
N ILE A 159 -13.94 15.40 -7.13
CA ILE A 159 -14.96 14.65 -7.89
C ILE A 159 -15.21 15.30 -9.25
N SER A 160 -15.36 16.63 -9.28
CA SER A 160 -15.55 17.37 -10.53
C SER A 160 -14.38 17.14 -11.47
N LEU A 161 -13.15 17.25 -10.96
CA LEU A 161 -11.93 17.02 -11.73
C LEU A 161 -11.86 15.58 -12.22
N PHE A 162 -12.14 14.59 -11.37
CA PHE A 162 -12.11 13.18 -11.75
C PHE A 162 -13.12 12.85 -12.85
N ASN A 163 -14.31 13.46 -12.82
CA ASN A 163 -15.34 13.24 -13.85
C ASN A 163 -15.06 14.03 -15.15
N SER A 164 -14.51 15.24 -15.06
CA SER A 164 -14.14 16.04 -16.24
C SER A 164 -12.91 15.49 -16.93
N SER A 165 -12.03 14.89 -16.16
CA SER A 165 -10.84 14.25 -16.69
C SER A 165 -11.24 12.89 -17.25
N LYS A 166 -11.69 12.86 -18.50
CA LYS A 166 -11.33 11.74 -19.37
C LYS A 166 -9.81 11.82 -19.53
N ILE A 167 -9.06 11.24 -18.59
CA ILE A 167 -7.62 11.46 -18.48
C ILE A 167 -6.92 10.89 -19.72
N ASN A 168 -6.73 11.73 -20.74
CA ASN A 168 -5.39 11.89 -21.28
C ASN A 168 -4.53 12.41 -20.13
N ALA A 169 -3.45 11.68 -19.86
CA ALA A 169 -2.60 11.78 -18.69
C ALA A 169 -1.93 13.13 -18.41
N THR A 170 -2.20 14.14 -19.22
CA THR A 170 -1.35 15.30 -19.44
C THR A 170 -1.81 16.58 -18.74
N GLU A 171 -3.05 16.67 -18.24
CA GLU A 171 -3.65 17.95 -17.83
C GLU A 171 -3.67 18.23 -16.32
N PHE A 172 -2.94 17.47 -15.49
CA PHE A 172 -2.81 17.75 -14.05
C PHE A 172 -1.59 18.61 -13.69
N PHE A 173 -1.03 19.36 -14.66
CA PHE A 173 0.12 20.24 -14.49
C PHE A 173 -0.24 21.70 -14.76
#